data_AF-A0A8S8YI00-F1
#
_entry.id   AF-A0A8S8YI00-F1
#
_cell.length_a   1.000
_cell.length_b   1.000
_cell.length_c   1.000
_cell.angle_alpha   90.00
_cell.angle_beta   90.00
_cell.angle_gamma   90.00
#
_symmetry.space_group_name_H-M   'P 1'
#
loop_
_entity.id
_entity.type
_entity.pdbx_description
1 polymer ?
#
loop_
_entity_poly.entity_id
_entity_poly.type
_entity_poly.pdbx_seq_one_letter_code
_entity_poly.pdbx_strand_id
1 'polypeptide(L)'
;MTVDRITVVGSNGAILDDDPLSNSNTMTASGLNGATQDWNYISIGAGGFSGTYGFEDSTATAPTPMAPGWRATGDWEYGALKTLPHLGQSVSHRVPLGWALILMVGPMTVRLITYTRPLTPFQRGASARLTFDHWMCAYDGLCGGAVFISTDNSTWTHFDPGNNWYDKSGYTWGSGTLSSVGIFDGSNIQSTSYPYCQGPRNLWETKVADLTSYSGQTVWFRFTYEPYSSSFYEHEGWYIDDVGLEVDYFYEEGNWISDAIQVDDLGAGFIDVDGMIAEDTWATASILDSSGNVIDGFYNLSFPVSLHGLDKDAHQNIYVQVNMGTDNPFLTPIIEAVHVGSIRLLDARGAGNGWSLPSGLDLWNGNLTNNGSAVQQISSDFVHSSRPITSVDFTGAGSQVAVRAIDSAGNVIGNTGLSGTITFSEPQPGFGVQINVNPGGHISSLWAEGEFGQPAVNP
;
A
#
# COMPACT_ATOMS: atom_id res chain seq x y z
N MET A 1 15.91 21.71 -17.72
CA MET A 1 14.60 21.32 -18.31
C MET A 1 14.81 19.98 -18.97
N THR A 2 14.01 18.99 -18.58
CA THR A 2 14.07 17.61 -19.07
C THR A 2 12.80 17.34 -19.87
N VAL A 3 12.92 16.65 -21.00
CA VAL A 3 11.79 16.24 -21.85
C VAL A 3 11.91 14.74 -22.01
N ASP A 4 10.90 14.00 -21.57
CA ASP A 4 10.87 12.54 -21.52
C ASP A 4 9.97 11.93 -22.61
N ARG A 5 8.93 12.65 -23.04
CA ARG A 5 7.98 12.21 -24.06
C ARG A 5 7.35 13.39 -24.78
N ILE A 6 7.08 13.24 -26.07
CA ILE A 6 6.34 14.22 -26.88
C ILE A 6 5.14 13.51 -27.52
N THR A 7 3.95 14.02 -27.25
CA THR A 7 2.71 13.51 -27.84
C THR A 7 2.02 14.62 -28.63
N VAL A 8 1.64 14.34 -29.87
CA VAL A 8 0.82 15.22 -30.70
C VAL A 8 -0.62 14.77 -30.59
N VAL A 9 -1.48 15.64 -30.05
CA VAL A 9 -2.91 15.35 -29.85
C VAL A 9 -3.75 16.19 -30.80
N GLY A 10 -4.62 15.54 -31.56
CA GLY A 10 -5.57 16.17 -32.47
C GLY A 10 -6.68 16.91 -31.73
N SER A 11 -7.41 17.77 -32.45
CA SER A 11 -8.48 18.60 -31.86
C SER A 11 -9.66 17.80 -31.28
N ASN A 12 -9.76 16.51 -31.58
CA ASN A 12 -10.74 15.57 -31.03
C ASN A 12 -10.19 14.73 -29.86
N GLY A 13 -8.97 15.02 -29.38
CA GLY A 13 -8.32 14.27 -28.30
C GLY A 13 -7.63 12.98 -28.75
N ALA A 14 -7.66 12.63 -30.04
CA ALA A 14 -6.93 11.47 -30.54
C ALA A 14 -5.42 11.75 -30.59
N ILE A 15 -4.62 10.78 -30.14
CA ILE A 15 -3.16 10.83 -30.29
C ILE A 15 -2.84 10.61 -31.77
N LEU A 16 -2.21 11.60 -32.38
CA LEU A 16 -1.78 11.58 -33.78
C LEU A 16 -0.33 11.12 -33.94
N ASP A 17 0.50 11.40 -32.94
CA ASP A 17 1.89 10.96 -32.87
C ASP A 17 2.35 10.86 -31.41
N ASP A 18 3.25 9.93 -31.13
CA ASP A 18 3.78 9.70 -29.80
C ASP A 18 5.24 9.23 -29.89
N ASP A 19 6.15 10.10 -29.43
CA ASP A 19 7.57 9.80 -29.38
C ASP A 19 8.04 9.71 -27.91
N PRO A 20 8.36 8.49 -27.43
CA PRO A 20 8.89 8.28 -26.09
C PRO A 20 10.41 8.59 -25.99
N LEU A 21 11.03 9.16 -27.04
CA LEU A 21 12.44 9.58 -27.07
C LEU A 21 13.42 8.44 -26.72
N SER A 22 13.06 7.21 -27.07
CA SER A 22 13.77 5.98 -26.71
C SER A 22 15.09 5.78 -27.45
N ASN A 23 15.36 6.59 -28.49
CA ASN A 23 16.63 6.62 -29.20
C ASN A 23 16.93 8.05 -29.72
N SER A 24 18.20 8.34 -30.01
CA SER A 24 18.66 9.68 -30.39
C SER A 24 18.30 10.11 -31.82
N ASN A 25 17.63 9.27 -32.62
CA ASN A 25 17.39 9.60 -34.03
C ASN A 25 16.20 10.55 -34.23
N THR A 26 15.32 10.67 -33.24
CA THR A 26 14.09 11.46 -33.34
C THR A 26 14.21 12.83 -32.67
N MET A 27 15.32 13.10 -31.97
CA MET A 27 15.59 14.38 -31.31
C MET A 27 16.95 14.94 -31.69
N THR A 28 16.97 16.17 -32.20
CA THR A 28 18.20 16.90 -32.51
C THR A 28 18.20 18.23 -31.76
N ALA A 29 19.29 18.53 -31.06
CA ALA A 29 19.50 19.82 -30.42
C ALA A 29 20.58 20.62 -31.16
N SER A 30 20.43 21.94 -31.22
CA SER A 30 21.39 22.86 -31.81
C SER A 30 21.39 24.17 -31.05
N GLY A 31 22.56 24.78 -30.86
CA GLY A 31 22.64 26.12 -30.29
C GLY A 31 22.18 27.19 -31.29
N LEU A 32 21.74 28.32 -30.77
CA LEU A 32 21.41 29.50 -31.58
C LEU A 32 22.60 29.85 -32.49
N ASN A 33 22.34 29.97 -33.80
CA ASN A 33 23.35 30.28 -34.82
C ASN A 33 24.55 29.30 -34.84
N GLY A 34 24.35 28.03 -34.48
CA GLY A 34 25.41 27.02 -34.46
C GLY A 34 26.38 27.17 -33.30
N ALA A 35 26.01 27.94 -32.28
CA ALA A 35 26.76 28.00 -31.03
C ALA A 35 26.79 26.61 -30.35
N THR A 36 27.80 26.40 -29.52
CA THR A 36 27.85 25.27 -28.59
C THR A 36 26.59 25.25 -27.74
N GLN A 37 26.11 24.06 -27.43
CA GLN A 37 24.85 23.85 -26.75
C GLN A 37 25.00 22.78 -25.70
N ASP A 38 24.27 22.92 -24.59
CA ASP A 38 24.43 22.09 -23.40
C ASP A 38 23.44 20.92 -23.34
N TRP A 39 22.57 20.76 -24.35
CA TRP A 39 21.65 19.63 -24.42
C TRP A 39 22.36 18.39 -24.91
N ASN A 40 22.16 17.29 -24.23
CA ASN A 40 22.75 16.03 -24.65
C ASN A 40 21.65 14.96 -24.64
N TYR A 41 21.68 14.07 -25.63
CA TYR A 41 20.85 12.87 -25.55
C TYR A 41 21.51 11.95 -24.53
N ILE A 42 20.91 11.84 -23.36
CA ILE A 42 21.40 10.99 -22.28
C ILE A 42 20.37 9.90 -22.08
N SER A 43 20.70 8.68 -22.50
CA SER A 43 19.98 7.50 -22.03
C SER A 43 20.36 7.34 -20.56
N ILE A 44 19.48 7.75 -19.65
CA ILE A 44 19.63 7.48 -18.23
C ILE A 44 19.42 5.97 -18.12
N GLY A 45 20.52 5.22 -18.08
CA GLY A 45 20.53 3.77 -17.89
C GLY A 45 20.05 3.37 -16.50
N ALA A 46 18.91 3.89 -16.05
CA ALA A 46 18.06 3.17 -15.13
C ALA A 46 17.58 1.95 -15.89
N GLY A 47 18.29 0.83 -15.70
CA GLY A 47 17.81 -0.48 -16.11
C GLY A 47 16.50 -0.74 -15.40
N GLY A 48 15.40 -0.25 -15.96
CA GLY A 48 14.10 -0.85 -15.74
C GLY A 48 14.19 -2.25 -16.34
N PHE A 49 14.44 -3.25 -15.51
CA PHE A 49 14.00 -4.58 -15.86
C PHE A 49 12.47 -4.55 -15.79
N SER A 50 11.82 -4.19 -16.89
CA SER A 50 10.44 -4.57 -17.12
C SER A 50 10.46 -5.89 -17.89
N GLY A 51 10.54 -6.99 -17.15
CA GLY A 51 10.08 -8.26 -17.68
C GLY A 51 8.58 -8.34 -17.43
N THR A 52 7.75 -8.06 -18.44
CA THR A 52 6.36 -8.48 -18.40
C THR A 52 6.34 -9.96 -18.75
N TYR A 53 6.57 -10.82 -17.78
CA TYR A 53 6.20 -12.23 -17.95
C TYR A 53 4.69 -12.30 -17.74
N GLY A 54 3.93 -12.29 -18.84
CA GLY A 54 2.58 -12.82 -18.78
C GLY A 54 2.66 -14.34 -18.61
N PHE A 55 1.66 -14.97 -18.00
CA PHE A 55 1.55 -16.44 -17.99
C PHE A 55 1.62 -17.03 -19.43
N GLU A 56 1.29 -16.23 -20.43
CA GLU A 56 1.38 -16.51 -21.88
C GLU A 56 2.80 -16.64 -22.45
N ASP A 57 3.86 -16.25 -21.73
CA ASP A 57 5.24 -16.58 -22.11
C ASP A 57 5.55 -18.08 -21.88
N SER A 58 4.63 -18.80 -21.24
CA SER A 58 4.59 -20.25 -21.22
C SER A 58 3.88 -20.74 -22.48
N THR A 59 4.56 -21.52 -23.33
CA THR A 59 3.86 -22.21 -24.43
C THR A 59 2.73 -23.05 -23.84
N ALA A 60 1.47 -22.77 -24.19
CA ALA A 60 0.32 -23.56 -23.78
C ALA A 60 0.55 -25.04 -24.10
N THR A 61 0.84 -25.83 -23.07
CA THR A 61 1.04 -27.27 -23.21
C THR A 61 -0.31 -27.97 -23.31
N ALA A 62 -0.34 -29.16 -23.90
CA ALA A 62 -1.51 -30.04 -23.88
C ALA A 62 -2.06 -30.19 -22.44
N PRO A 63 -3.38 -30.40 -22.25
CA PRO A 63 -4.01 -30.42 -20.93
C PRO A 63 -3.27 -31.36 -19.98
N THR A 64 -2.64 -30.77 -18.96
CA THR A 64 -1.97 -31.49 -17.87
C THR A 64 -2.91 -31.67 -16.68
N PRO A 65 -2.60 -32.58 -15.74
CA PRO A 65 -3.24 -32.58 -14.43
C PRO A 65 -3.19 -31.19 -13.78
N MET A 66 -4.21 -30.83 -12.99
CA MET A 66 -4.26 -29.54 -12.28
C MET A 66 -2.96 -29.29 -11.52
N ALA A 67 -2.47 -28.05 -11.56
CA ALA A 67 -1.24 -27.67 -10.85
C ALA A 67 -1.33 -28.03 -9.35
N PRO A 68 -0.20 -28.39 -8.70
CA PRO A 68 -0.19 -28.66 -7.26
C PRO A 68 -0.85 -27.52 -6.47
N GLY A 69 -1.83 -27.85 -5.64
CA GLY A 69 -2.63 -26.87 -4.90
C GLY A 69 -3.95 -26.50 -5.56
N TRP A 70 -4.31 -27.06 -6.70
CA TRP A 70 -5.65 -26.87 -7.27
C TRP A 70 -6.51 -28.12 -7.11
N ARG A 71 -7.81 -27.96 -6.84
CA ARG A 71 -8.77 -29.07 -6.74
C ARG A 71 -10.10 -28.69 -7.39
N ALA A 72 -10.70 -29.59 -8.14
CA ALA A 72 -12.01 -29.39 -8.73
C ALA A 72 -12.96 -30.54 -8.39
N THR A 73 -14.25 -30.22 -8.30
CA THR A 73 -15.34 -31.18 -8.12
C THR A 73 -16.49 -30.79 -9.06
N GLY A 74 -17.15 -31.79 -9.67
CA GLY A 74 -18.09 -31.57 -10.76
C GLY A 74 -17.40 -31.60 -12.13
N ASP A 75 -18.12 -31.19 -13.18
CA ASP A 75 -17.64 -31.20 -14.57
C ASP A 75 -16.88 -29.91 -14.89
N TRP A 76 -15.62 -30.02 -15.30
CA TRP A 76 -14.74 -28.91 -15.66
C TRP A 76 -13.78 -29.35 -16.77
N GLU A 77 -13.28 -28.41 -17.58
CA GLU A 77 -12.25 -28.70 -18.59
C GLU A 77 -11.27 -27.53 -18.79
N TYR A 78 -10.09 -27.84 -19.35
CA TYR A 78 -9.18 -26.84 -19.91
C TYR A 78 -9.47 -26.67 -21.40
N GLY A 79 -9.60 -25.44 -21.88
CA GLY A 79 -9.87 -25.22 -23.29
C GLY A 79 -9.86 -23.76 -23.73
N ALA A 80 -9.89 -23.56 -25.05
CA ALA A 80 -10.12 -22.24 -25.63
C ALA A 80 -11.60 -21.85 -25.47
N LEU A 81 -11.88 -20.54 -25.51
CA LEU A 81 -13.24 -20.06 -25.75
C LEU A 81 -13.80 -20.68 -27.04
N LYS A 82 -15.07 -21.09 -27.02
CA LYS A 82 -15.71 -21.68 -28.20
C LYS A 82 -15.72 -20.66 -29.35
N THR A 83 -15.57 -21.10 -30.60
CA THR A 83 -15.58 -20.17 -31.76
C THR A 83 -16.99 -19.95 -32.33
N LEU A 84 -17.97 -20.77 -31.93
CA LEU A 84 -19.39 -20.71 -32.32
C LEU A 84 -20.28 -21.15 -31.15
N PRO A 85 -21.51 -20.61 -31.00
CA PRO A 85 -22.44 -20.94 -29.93
C PRO A 85 -23.16 -22.28 -30.23
N HIS A 86 -22.44 -23.41 -30.22
CA HIS A 86 -23.01 -24.75 -30.45
C HIS A 86 -22.42 -25.81 -29.49
N LEU A 87 -23.21 -26.85 -29.21
CA LEU A 87 -22.81 -28.04 -28.44
C LEU A 87 -21.64 -28.79 -29.07
N GLY A 88 -20.66 -29.14 -28.23
CA GLY A 88 -19.62 -30.11 -28.58
C GLY A 88 -18.48 -29.59 -29.46
N GLN A 89 -17.39 -30.36 -29.44
CA GLN A 89 -16.04 -29.97 -29.88
C GLN A 89 -15.97 -29.41 -31.31
N SER A 90 -15.27 -28.29 -31.47
CA SER A 90 -14.58 -27.99 -32.72
C SER A 90 -13.12 -27.66 -32.43
N VAL A 91 -12.24 -28.48 -33.01
CA VAL A 91 -10.80 -28.44 -32.81
C VAL A 91 -10.23 -27.32 -33.70
N SER A 92 -10.25 -26.08 -33.22
CA SER A 92 -9.40 -25.03 -33.78
C SER A 92 -9.04 -24.01 -32.71
N HIS A 93 -7.81 -24.13 -32.19
CA HIS A 93 -7.27 -23.26 -31.16
C HIS A 93 -6.88 -21.90 -31.76
N ARG A 94 -7.49 -20.83 -31.25
CA ARG A 94 -6.91 -19.48 -31.27
C ARG A 94 -7.10 -18.87 -29.88
N VAL A 95 -6.05 -18.19 -29.44
CA VAL A 95 -5.91 -17.37 -28.23
C VAL A 95 -7.13 -16.44 -28.06
N PRO A 96 -7.68 -16.23 -26.84
CA PRO A 96 -7.19 -16.63 -25.50
C PRO A 96 -7.63 -18.03 -25.05
N LEU A 97 -6.78 -18.68 -24.23
CA LEU A 97 -7.10 -19.91 -23.51
C LEU A 97 -7.58 -19.57 -22.10
N GLY A 98 -8.19 -20.53 -21.39
CA GLY A 98 -8.49 -20.40 -19.97
C GLY A 98 -9.17 -21.64 -19.39
N TRP A 99 -9.49 -21.62 -18.11
CA TRP A 99 -10.13 -22.73 -17.41
C TRP A 99 -11.64 -22.63 -17.57
N ALA A 100 -12.27 -23.61 -18.21
CA ALA A 100 -13.69 -23.59 -18.50
C ALA A 100 -14.49 -24.42 -17.49
N LEU A 101 -15.42 -23.78 -16.78
CA LEU A 101 -16.48 -24.44 -16.03
C LEU A 101 -17.66 -24.63 -17.00
N ILE A 102 -17.80 -25.85 -17.52
CA ILE A 102 -18.69 -26.15 -18.65
C ILE A 102 -19.97 -26.84 -18.22
N LEU A 103 -21.05 -26.46 -18.91
CA LEU A 103 -22.32 -27.17 -18.95
C LEU A 103 -22.22 -28.51 -19.72
N MET A 104 -22.52 -29.61 -19.03
CA MET A 104 -23.09 -30.80 -19.66
C MET A 104 -24.48 -31.07 -19.07
N VAL A 105 -25.51 -30.56 -19.77
CA VAL A 105 -26.90 -31.05 -19.77
C VAL A 105 -27.50 -31.45 -18.40
N GLY A 106 -27.93 -30.48 -17.59
CA GLY A 106 -28.74 -30.70 -16.37
C GLY A 106 -28.36 -29.80 -15.20
N PRO A 107 -29.10 -29.80 -14.08
CA PRO A 107 -28.73 -29.04 -12.89
C PRO A 107 -27.44 -29.64 -12.30
N MET A 108 -26.33 -28.92 -12.44
CA MET A 108 -25.01 -29.36 -12.01
C MET A 108 -24.32 -28.25 -11.23
N THR A 109 -23.99 -28.47 -9.97
CA THR A 109 -23.14 -27.55 -9.22
C THR A 109 -21.68 -27.90 -9.52
N VAL A 110 -20.97 -27.03 -10.22
CA VAL A 110 -19.52 -27.17 -10.39
C VAL A 110 -18.84 -26.29 -9.35
N ARG A 111 -18.04 -26.92 -8.48
CA ARG A 111 -17.28 -26.22 -7.43
C ARG A 111 -15.81 -26.35 -7.75
N LEU A 112 -15.18 -25.23 -8.06
CA LEU A 112 -13.75 -25.13 -8.24
C LEU A 112 -13.13 -24.61 -6.95
N ILE A 113 -12.25 -25.42 -6.34
CA ILE A 113 -11.52 -25.07 -5.13
C ILE A 113 -10.10 -24.67 -5.54
N THR A 114 -9.82 -23.38 -5.53
CA THR A 114 -8.46 -22.87 -5.69
C THR A 114 -7.79 -22.87 -4.32
N TYR A 115 -6.97 -23.89 -4.06
CA TYR A 115 -6.04 -23.84 -2.93
C TYR A 115 -4.82 -23.01 -3.36
N THR A 116 -5.00 -21.70 -3.37
CA THR A 116 -3.85 -20.80 -3.23
C THR A 116 -3.35 -21.03 -1.82
N ARG A 117 -2.37 -21.92 -1.63
CA ARG A 117 -1.64 -21.98 -0.38
C ARG A 117 -1.01 -20.60 -0.22
N PRO A 118 -1.39 -19.76 0.75
CA PRO A 118 -0.46 -18.73 1.16
C PRO A 118 0.72 -19.52 1.69
N LEU A 119 1.86 -19.45 1.00
CA LEU A 119 3.11 -19.77 1.65
C LEU A 119 3.16 -18.82 2.84
N THR A 120 2.90 -19.37 4.03
CA THR A 120 2.92 -18.67 5.32
C THR A 120 1.81 -17.62 5.50
N PRO A 121 1.34 -17.35 6.74
CA PRO A 121 0.50 -16.17 6.99
C PRO A 121 1.28 -14.93 6.53
N PHE A 122 0.66 -14.11 5.68
CA PHE A 122 1.23 -12.80 5.34
C PHE A 122 1.15 -11.93 6.59
N GLN A 123 2.28 -11.34 7.00
CA GLN A 123 2.39 -10.65 8.28
C GLN A 123 1.58 -9.35 8.29
N ARG A 124 1.14 -8.95 9.49
CA ARG A 124 0.34 -7.74 9.73
C ARG A 124 1.05 -6.52 9.13
N GLY A 125 0.49 -5.92 8.08
CA GLY A 125 1.03 -4.70 7.45
C GLY A 125 1.42 -4.82 5.98
N ALA A 126 1.50 -6.04 5.43
CA ALA A 126 1.64 -6.26 3.99
C ALA A 126 0.30 -6.08 3.28
N SER A 127 0.28 -5.36 2.15
CA SER A 127 -0.89 -5.34 1.26
C SER A 127 -0.82 -6.53 0.31
N ALA A 128 -1.97 -7.17 0.09
CA ALA A 128 -2.10 -8.32 -0.79
C ALA A 128 -3.39 -8.23 -1.58
N ARG A 129 -3.41 -8.77 -2.80
CA ARG A 129 -4.56 -8.69 -3.71
C ARG A 129 -4.82 -10.05 -4.33
N LEU A 130 -6.08 -10.49 -4.35
CA LEU A 130 -6.51 -11.56 -5.25
C LEU A 130 -6.64 -10.95 -6.64
N THR A 131 -6.02 -11.57 -7.63
CA THR A 131 -6.20 -11.21 -9.05
C THR A 131 -6.64 -12.43 -9.84
N PHE A 132 -7.50 -12.25 -10.83
CA PHE A 132 -7.79 -13.23 -11.86
C PHE A 132 -8.44 -12.58 -13.06
N ASP A 133 -8.25 -13.17 -14.22
CA ASP A 133 -8.98 -12.83 -15.43
C ASP A 133 -10.18 -13.76 -15.58
N HIS A 134 -11.30 -13.24 -16.09
CA HIS A 134 -12.42 -14.10 -16.43
C HIS A 134 -13.21 -13.65 -17.65
N TRP A 135 -13.86 -14.61 -18.28
CA TRP A 135 -14.87 -14.41 -19.30
C TRP A 135 -16.09 -15.26 -18.97
N MET A 136 -17.28 -14.73 -19.18
CA MET A 136 -18.50 -15.49 -18.89
C MET A 136 -19.57 -15.27 -19.94
N CYS A 137 -20.30 -16.34 -20.23
CA CYS A 137 -21.66 -16.22 -20.75
C CYS A 137 -22.58 -17.12 -19.93
N ALA A 138 -23.51 -16.51 -19.20
CA ALA A 138 -24.50 -17.19 -18.39
C ALA A 138 -25.90 -16.56 -18.59
N TYR A 139 -26.95 -17.21 -18.07
CA TYR A 139 -28.29 -16.65 -18.10
C TYR A 139 -28.39 -15.49 -17.12
N ASP A 140 -28.77 -14.31 -17.62
CA ASP A 140 -28.90 -13.06 -16.87
C ASP A 140 -29.63 -13.26 -15.52
N GLY A 141 -28.88 -13.08 -14.42
CA GLY A 141 -29.37 -13.16 -13.05
C GLY A 141 -29.82 -14.55 -12.55
N LEU A 142 -29.90 -15.56 -13.41
CA LEU A 142 -30.33 -16.93 -13.05
C LEU A 142 -29.18 -17.93 -12.95
N CYS A 143 -28.11 -17.70 -13.72
CA CYS A 143 -26.87 -18.45 -13.66
C CYS A 143 -25.75 -17.50 -13.25
N GLY A 144 -24.68 -18.04 -12.68
CA GLY A 144 -23.48 -17.23 -12.52
C GLY A 144 -22.35 -17.93 -11.80
N GLY A 145 -21.24 -17.21 -11.70
CA GLY A 145 -20.09 -17.54 -10.89
C GLY A 145 -19.95 -16.61 -9.69
N ALA A 146 -19.47 -17.11 -8.56
CA ALA A 146 -19.06 -16.27 -7.44
C ALA A 146 -17.81 -16.80 -6.75
N VAL A 147 -17.08 -15.91 -6.08
CA VAL A 147 -15.92 -16.24 -5.26
C VAL A 147 -16.35 -16.37 -3.80
N PHE A 148 -15.85 -17.39 -3.12
CA PHE A 148 -15.99 -17.58 -1.69
C PHE A 148 -14.61 -17.57 -1.05
N ILE A 149 -14.53 -17.07 0.18
CA ILE A 149 -13.32 -17.04 0.99
C ILE A 149 -13.50 -17.88 2.26
N SER A 150 -12.42 -18.51 2.70
CA SER A 150 -12.30 -19.14 4.02
C SER A 150 -10.99 -18.67 4.66
N THR A 151 -10.98 -18.46 5.97
CA THR A 151 -9.78 -18.09 6.72
C THR A 151 -9.50 -19.04 7.88
N ASP A 152 -8.23 -19.28 8.17
CA ASP A 152 -7.72 -20.27 9.13
C ASP A 152 -8.50 -21.60 9.23
N ASN A 153 -8.88 -22.15 8.07
CA ASN A 153 -9.63 -23.40 7.91
C ASN A 153 -11.05 -23.36 8.53
N SER A 154 -11.67 -22.18 8.51
CA SER A 154 -13.05 -21.92 8.97
C SER A 154 -14.10 -22.15 7.87
N THR A 155 -15.33 -21.68 8.09
CA THR A 155 -16.44 -21.78 7.15
C THR A 155 -16.25 -20.91 5.91
N TRP A 156 -16.73 -21.38 4.76
CA TRP A 156 -16.75 -20.61 3.52
C TRP A 156 -17.84 -19.52 3.55
N THR A 157 -17.46 -18.27 3.29
CA THR A 157 -18.38 -17.14 3.12
C THR A 157 -18.26 -16.55 1.72
N HIS A 158 -19.35 -15.95 1.23
CA HIS A 158 -19.31 -15.20 -0.04
C HIS A 158 -18.28 -14.07 0.09
N PHE A 159 -17.40 -13.95 -0.89
CA PHE A 159 -16.36 -12.93 -0.92
C PHE A 159 -16.86 -11.74 -1.73
N ASP A 160 -17.08 -10.61 -1.07
CA ASP A 160 -17.53 -9.37 -1.71
C ASP A 160 -16.64 -8.21 -1.26
N PRO A 161 -15.69 -7.76 -2.10
CA PRO A 161 -14.82 -6.64 -1.81
C PRO A 161 -15.52 -5.27 -2.01
N GLY A 162 -16.80 -5.25 -2.41
CA GLY A 162 -17.55 -4.02 -2.69
C GLY A 162 -17.29 -3.45 -4.09
N ASN A 163 -17.55 -2.15 -4.27
CA ASN A 163 -17.27 -1.41 -5.52
C ASN A 163 -17.85 -2.02 -6.81
N ASN A 164 -19.02 -2.67 -6.72
CA ASN A 164 -19.66 -3.35 -7.86
C ASN A 164 -18.71 -4.37 -8.52
N TRP A 165 -17.96 -5.13 -7.71
CA TRP A 165 -17.01 -6.14 -8.21
C TRP A 165 -17.70 -7.20 -9.07
N TYR A 166 -18.92 -7.58 -8.69
CA TYR A 166 -19.81 -8.49 -9.39
C TYR A 166 -20.72 -7.78 -10.40
N ASP A 167 -21.17 -8.49 -11.43
CA ASP A 167 -22.07 -7.94 -12.45
C ASP A 167 -23.43 -7.56 -11.87
N LYS A 168 -23.97 -8.40 -10.97
CA LYS A 168 -25.23 -8.17 -10.26
C LYS A 168 -25.45 -9.14 -9.10
N SER A 169 -26.61 -9.04 -8.46
CA SER A 169 -27.07 -10.05 -7.49
C SER A 169 -27.77 -11.22 -8.19
N GLY A 170 -27.46 -12.43 -7.74
CA GLY A 170 -28.17 -13.64 -8.15
C GLY A 170 -29.63 -13.63 -7.67
N TYR A 171 -30.45 -14.41 -8.37
CA TYR A 171 -31.89 -14.50 -8.15
C TYR A 171 -32.31 -14.74 -6.69
N THR A 172 -33.43 -14.14 -6.28
CA THR A 172 -33.85 -14.08 -4.87
C THR A 172 -34.92 -15.12 -4.47
N TRP A 173 -35.47 -15.89 -5.42
CA TRP A 173 -36.56 -16.86 -5.15
C TRP A 173 -36.11 -18.33 -5.25
N GLY A 174 -34.80 -18.58 -5.27
CA GLY A 174 -34.18 -19.92 -5.32
C GLY A 174 -33.51 -20.34 -4.01
N SER A 175 -33.16 -21.63 -3.88
CA SER A 175 -32.38 -22.17 -2.75
C SER A 175 -30.92 -22.50 -3.14
N GLY A 176 -30.45 -21.88 -4.22
CA GLY A 176 -29.09 -22.02 -4.74
C GLY A 176 -28.04 -21.49 -3.79
N THR A 177 -26.78 -21.92 -3.97
CA THR A 177 -25.66 -21.34 -3.20
C THR A 177 -25.40 -19.89 -3.62
N LEU A 178 -25.81 -19.52 -4.84
CA LEU A 178 -25.66 -18.18 -5.40
C LEU A 178 -26.94 -17.31 -5.30
N SER A 179 -27.96 -17.75 -4.57
CA SER A 179 -29.17 -16.95 -4.40
C SER A 179 -28.91 -15.71 -3.53
N SER A 180 -29.33 -14.53 -3.99
CA SER A 180 -29.24 -13.25 -3.26
C SER A 180 -27.82 -12.78 -2.89
N VAL A 181 -26.78 -13.30 -3.54
CA VAL A 181 -25.38 -12.84 -3.39
C VAL A 181 -24.88 -12.22 -4.70
N GLY A 182 -23.78 -11.47 -4.66
CA GLY A 182 -23.13 -10.98 -5.88
C GLY A 182 -22.63 -12.13 -6.76
N ILE A 183 -22.91 -12.06 -8.06
CA ILE A 183 -22.50 -13.03 -9.07
C ILE A 183 -21.92 -12.32 -10.31
N PHE A 184 -20.98 -12.99 -10.94
CA PHE A 184 -20.66 -12.77 -12.35
C PHE A 184 -21.68 -13.56 -13.17
N ASP A 185 -22.29 -12.94 -14.17
CA ASP A 185 -23.16 -13.60 -15.16
C ASP A 185 -22.75 -13.29 -16.61
N GLY A 186 -21.76 -12.41 -16.78
CA GLY A 186 -21.23 -11.96 -18.06
C GLY A 186 -22.05 -10.83 -18.69
N SER A 187 -23.09 -10.31 -18.03
CA SER A 187 -23.98 -9.29 -18.61
C SER A 187 -23.31 -7.94 -18.86
N ASN A 188 -22.16 -7.68 -18.25
CA ASN A 188 -21.34 -6.49 -18.52
C ASN A 188 -20.56 -6.59 -19.84
N ILE A 189 -20.27 -7.80 -20.33
CA ILE A 189 -19.49 -8.03 -21.57
C ILE A 189 -20.38 -8.60 -22.70
N GLN A 190 -21.38 -9.41 -22.36
CA GLN A 190 -22.19 -10.19 -23.30
C GLN A 190 -23.55 -9.56 -23.57
N SER A 191 -24.08 -9.77 -24.77
CA SER A 191 -25.50 -9.50 -25.04
C SER A 191 -26.37 -10.53 -24.32
N THR A 192 -27.37 -10.05 -23.57
CA THR A 192 -28.39 -10.88 -22.90
C THR A 192 -29.59 -11.22 -23.80
N SER A 193 -29.53 -10.84 -25.09
CA SER A 193 -30.59 -11.06 -26.07
C SER A 193 -30.20 -12.14 -27.08
N TYR A 194 -31.18 -12.87 -27.60
CA TYR A 194 -30.95 -13.91 -28.62
C TYR A 194 -30.41 -13.31 -29.94
N PRO A 195 -29.41 -13.92 -30.61
CA PRO A 195 -28.65 -15.10 -30.16
C PRO A 195 -27.73 -14.77 -28.98
N TYR A 196 -27.70 -15.64 -27.97
CA TYR A 196 -26.91 -15.44 -26.74
C TYR A 196 -25.40 -15.65 -27.00
N CYS A 197 -24.56 -15.15 -26.09
CA CYS A 197 -23.09 -15.31 -26.13
C CYS A 197 -22.42 -14.77 -27.41
N GLN A 198 -22.91 -13.63 -27.91
CA GLN A 198 -22.35 -12.94 -29.09
C GLN A 198 -21.39 -11.81 -28.73
N GLY A 199 -21.03 -11.67 -27.45
CA GLY A 199 -20.07 -10.67 -27.02
C GLY A 199 -18.65 -10.97 -27.51
N PRO A 200 -17.74 -10.00 -27.38
CA PRO A 200 -16.34 -10.18 -27.76
C PRO A 200 -15.72 -11.37 -27.00
N ARG A 201 -14.99 -12.21 -27.73
CA ARG A 201 -14.29 -13.40 -27.19
C ARG A 201 -12.84 -13.13 -26.81
N ASN A 202 -12.36 -11.92 -27.08
CA ASN A 202 -11.04 -11.44 -26.71
C ASN A 202 -11.09 -10.43 -25.55
N LEU A 203 -12.26 -10.23 -24.94
CA LEU A 203 -12.46 -9.28 -23.86
C LEU A 203 -12.64 -10.04 -22.55
N TRP A 204 -11.51 -10.39 -21.93
CA TRP A 204 -11.48 -10.91 -20.56
C TRP A 204 -11.47 -9.74 -19.58
N GLU A 205 -12.23 -9.85 -18.50
CA GLU A 205 -12.23 -8.89 -17.41
C GLU A 205 -11.21 -9.32 -16.34
N THR A 206 -10.25 -8.44 -16.03
CA THR A 206 -9.38 -8.60 -14.86
C THR A 206 -10.10 -8.14 -13.60
N LYS A 207 -10.15 -9.01 -12.59
CA LYS A 207 -10.73 -8.72 -11.29
C LYS A 207 -9.62 -8.70 -10.24
N VAL A 208 -9.48 -7.56 -9.58
CA VAL A 208 -8.55 -7.35 -8.46
C VAL A 208 -9.36 -7.09 -7.21
N ALA A 209 -9.00 -7.73 -6.11
CA ALA A 209 -9.64 -7.53 -4.81
C ALA A 209 -8.61 -7.38 -3.69
N ASP A 210 -8.74 -6.32 -2.90
CA ASP A 210 -7.87 -6.04 -1.76
C ASP A 210 -8.10 -7.05 -0.63
N LEU A 211 -7.00 -7.61 -0.11
CA LEU A 211 -6.97 -8.59 0.98
C LEU A 211 -6.34 -8.03 2.26
N THR A 212 -6.09 -6.71 2.34
CA THR A 212 -5.47 -6.06 3.49
C THR A 212 -6.20 -6.39 4.81
N SER A 213 -7.53 -6.51 4.79
CA SER A 213 -8.34 -6.88 5.97
C SER A 213 -8.11 -8.31 6.48
N TYR A 214 -7.51 -9.18 5.67
CA TYR A 214 -7.18 -10.56 6.02
C TYR A 214 -5.72 -10.74 6.48
N SER A 215 -4.98 -9.64 6.64
CA SER A 215 -3.58 -9.65 7.08
C SER A 215 -3.37 -10.43 8.38
N GLY A 216 -2.37 -11.30 8.39
CA GLY A 216 -2.07 -12.25 9.45
C GLY A 216 -2.80 -13.59 9.37
N GLN A 217 -3.77 -13.78 8.45
CA GLN A 217 -4.55 -15.01 8.33
C GLN A 217 -4.10 -15.87 7.15
N THR A 218 -4.34 -17.18 7.24
CA THR A 218 -4.29 -18.06 6.06
C THR A 218 -5.61 -17.95 5.31
N VAL A 219 -5.59 -17.57 4.04
CA VAL A 219 -6.79 -17.42 3.21
C VAL A 219 -6.88 -18.53 2.15
N TRP A 220 -8.11 -18.94 1.82
CA TRP A 220 -8.42 -19.81 0.70
C TRP A 220 -9.56 -19.24 -0.12
N PHE A 221 -9.49 -19.40 -1.44
CA PHE A 221 -10.56 -18.99 -2.36
C PHE A 221 -11.26 -20.18 -3.00
N ARG A 222 -12.54 -20.01 -3.34
CA ARG A 222 -13.34 -21.01 -4.06
C ARG A 222 -14.21 -20.33 -5.10
N PHE A 223 -14.04 -20.71 -6.35
CA PHE A 223 -14.84 -20.26 -7.49
C PHE A 223 -16.00 -21.24 -7.66
N THR A 224 -17.23 -20.73 -7.53
CA THR A 224 -18.45 -21.57 -7.56
C THR A 224 -19.30 -21.13 -8.73
N TYR A 225 -19.64 -22.05 -9.63
CA TYR A 225 -20.56 -21.80 -10.73
C TYR A 225 -21.88 -22.55 -10.49
N GLU A 226 -22.99 -21.84 -10.65
CA GLU A 226 -24.34 -22.39 -10.57
C GLU A 226 -25.07 -22.16 -11.90
N PRO A 227 -25.40 -23.23 -12.65
CA PRO A 227 -26.17 -23.13 -13.88
C PRO A 227 -27.67 -23.11 -13.57
N TYR A 228 -28.42 -22.52 -14.49
CA TYR A 228 -29.86 -22.61 -14.57
C TYR A 228 -30.22 -23.66 -15.61
N SER A 229 -30.91 -24.72 -15.19
CA SER A 229 -31.33 -25.78 -16.10
C SER A 229 -32.55 -25.33 -16.91
N SER A 230 -32.34 -24.94 -18.17
CA SER A 230 -33.41 -24.78 -19.15
C SER A 230 -33.11 -25.60 -20.40
N SER A 231 -34.13 -26.22 -21.00
CA SER A 231 -34.01 -26.98 -22.25
C SER A 231 -34.00 -26.11 -23.51
N PHE A 232 -34.02 -24.79 -23.36
CA PHE A 232 -34.28 -23.85 -24.46
C PHE A 232 -33.09 -22.95 -24.80
N TYR A 233 -32.11 -22.81 -23.91
CA TYR A 233 -31.03 -21.85 -24.05
C TYR A 233 -29.69 -22.45 -23.60
N GLU A 234 -28.68 -22.33 -24.47
CA GLU A 234 -27.33 -22.84 -24.25
C GLU A 234 -26.41 -21.65 -23.93
N HIS A 235 -25.84 -21.65 -22.73
CA HIS A 235 -24.83 -20.68 -22.30
C HIS A 235 -23.47 -21.37 -22.19
N GLU A 236 -22.39 -20.63 -22.45
CA GLU A 236 -21.05 -21.23 -22.55
C GLU A 236 -20.36 -21.46 -21.20
N GLY A 237 -20.88 -20.86 -20.12
CA GLY A 237 -20.36 -21.05 -18.77
C GLY A 237 -19.39 -19.95 -18.34
N TRP A 238 -18.54 -20.28 -17.37
CA TRP A 238 -17.54 -19.38 -16.80
C TRP A 238 -16.14 -19.86 -17.11
N TYR A 239 -15.34 -18.97 -17.69
CA TYR A 239 -13.95 -19.18 -18.00
C TYR A 239 -13.13 -18.29 -17.07
N ILE A 240 -12.13 -18.86 -16.39
CA ILE A 240 -11.26 -18.16 -15.45
C ILE A 240 -9.82 -18.41 -15.87
N ASP A 241 -8.98 -17.39 -15.82
CA ASP A 241 -7.54 -17.53 -16.04
C ASP A 241 -6.75 -16.59 -15.12
N ASP A 242 -5.43 -16.70 -15.14
CA ASP A 242 -4.50 -15.80 -14.44
C ASP A 242 -4.81 -15.58 -12.95
N VAL A 243 -5.32 -16.63 -12.29
CA VAL A 243 -5.61 -16.56 -10.85
C VAL A 243 -4.31 -16.48 -10.06
N GLY A 244 -4.12 -15.38 -9.37
CA GLY A 244 -2.92 -15.07 -8.61
C GLY A 244 -3.22 -14.41 -7.26
N LEU A 245 -2.22 -14.46 -6.39
CA LEU A 245 -2.11 -13.61 -5.22
C LEU A 245 -0.94 -12.67 -5.45
N GLU A 246 -1.21 -11.38 -5.55
CA GLU A 246 -0.19 -10.35 -5.54
C GLU A 246 0.10 -9.98 -4.08
N VAL A 247 1.37 -9.95 -3.70
CA VAL A 247 1.81 -9.54 -2.36
C VAL A 247 2.86 -8.46 -2.56
N ASP A 248 2.70 -7.34 -1.87
CA ASP A 248 3.72 -6.29 -1.90
C ASP A 248 5.02 -6.83 -1.26
N TYR A 249 6.13 -6.65 -1.97
CA TYR A 249 7.47 -7.06 -1.55
C TYR A 249 8.36 -5.82 -1.52
N PHE A 250 8.94 -5.52 -0.37
CA PHE A 250 9.80 -4.36 -0.20
C PHE A 250 11.26 -4.73 -0.36
N TYR A 251 12.04 -3.83 -0.97
CA TYR A 251 13.50 -3.95 -0.98
C TYR A 251 14.05 -3.83 0.46
N GLU A 252 15.20 -4.46 0.71
CA GLU A 252 15.84 -4.49 2.04
C GLU A 252 16.15 -3.09 2.57
N GLU A 253 16.55 -2.17 1.69
CA GLU A 253 16.86 -0.78 2.03
C GLU A 253 16.56 0.19 0.89
N GLY A 254 16.35 1.45 1.25
CA GLY A 254 16.16 2.56 0.33
C GLY A 254 16.32 3.90 1.03
N ASN A 255 16.33 4.99 0.26
CA ASN A 255 16.39 6.33 0.82
C ASN A 255 15.50 7.33 0.06
N TRP A 256 15.18 8.41 0.75
CA TRP A 256 14.52 9.59 0.22
C TRP A 256 15.33 10.82 0.65
N ILE A 257 15.49 11.80 -0.24
CA ILE A 257 16.18 13.06 0.05
C ILE A 257 15.18 14.20 -0.09
N SER A 258 15.13 15.08 0.92
CA SER A 258 14.28 16.26 0.91
C SER A 258 14.68 17.29 -0.14
N ASP A 259 13.85 18.33 -0.33
CA ASP A 259 14.32 19.59 -0.92
C ASP A 259 15.30 20.32 0.02
N ALA A 260 15.93 21.38 -0.48
CA ALA A 260 16.85 22.21 0.30
C ALA A 260 16.13 22.90 1.47
N ILE A 261 16.63 22.68 2.68
CA ILE A 261 16.15 23.30 3.91
C ILE A 261 17.10 24.44 4.28
N GLN A 262 16.56 25.65 4.37
CA GLN A 262 17.33 26.81 4.81
C GLN A 262 17.53 26.75 6.31
N VAL A 263 18.78 26.81 6.75
CA VAL A 263 19.16 26.98 8.15
C VAL A 263 19.56 28.43 8.34
N ASP A 264 18.82 29.14 9.19
CA ASP A 264 19.13 30.53 9.51
C ASP A 264 20.27 30.63 10.55
N ASP A 265 20.72 31.86 10.81
CA ASP A 265 21.76 32.15 11.80
C ASP A 265 21.37 31.76 13.24
N LEU A 266 20.11 31.40 13.51
CA LEU A 266 19.64 30.90 14.80
C LEU A 266 19.60 29.36 14.82
N GLY A 267 19.54 28.71 13.66
CA GLY A 267 19.49 27.28 13.46
C GLY A 267 18.06 26.75 13.22
N ALA A 268 17.92 25.43 13.05
CA ALA A 268 16.66 24.79 12.64
C ALA A 268 16.10 23.78 13.66
N GLY A 269 16.64 23.75 14.89
CA GLY A 269 16.17 22.91 15.99
C GLY A 269 16.63 21.45 15.89
N PHE A 270 15.72 20.54 15.63
CA PHE A 270 15.92 19.10 15.43
C PHE A 270 14.92 18.56 14.39
N ILE A 271 15.15 17.33 13.94
CA ILE A 271 14.34 16.65 12.93
C ILE A 271 13.67 15.44 13.56
N ASP A 272 12.37 15.28 13.34
CA ASP A 272 11.61 14.09 13.73
C ASP A 272 10.69 13.67 12.57
N VAL A 273 10.10 12.48 12.67
CA VAL A 273 9.18 11.94 11.66
C VAL A 273 7.81 11.70 12.25
N ASP A 274 6.79 11.97 11.45
CA ASP A 274 5.47 11.40 11.63
C ASP A 274 5.42 10.11 10.81
N GLY A 275 5.18 8.99 11.47
CA GLY A 275 5.22 7.70 10.81
C GLY A 275 5.11 6.50 11.73
N MET A 276 4.90 5.34 11.11
CA MET A 276 4.86 4.04 11.76
C MET A 276 6.13 3.28 11.40
N ILE A 277 7.08 3.24 12.34
CA ILE A 277 8.27 2.39 12.27
C ILE A 277 8.01 1.18 13.16
N ALA A 278 7.66 0.06 12.52
CA ALA A 278 7.32 -1.19 13.18
C ALA A 278 8.59 -1.97 13.57
N GLU A 279 8.43 -2.99 14.42
CA GLU A 279 9.50 -3.97 14.65
C GLU A 279 9.90 -4.65 13.33
N ASP A 280 11.15 -5.12 13.24
CA ASP A 280 11.81 -5.63 12.04
C ASP A 280 11.95 -4.63 10.88
N THR A 281 11.63 -3.35 11.11
CA THR A 281 11.87 -2.23 10.19
C THR A 281 12.68 -1.14 10.88
N TRP A 282 13.31 -0.26 10.11
CA TRP A 282 14.07 0.86 10.65
C TRP A 282 14.00 2.09 9.76
N ALA A 283 14.11 3.26 10.38
CA ALA A 283 14.32 4.53 9.68
C ALA A 283 15.35 5.38 10.43
N THR A 284 16.25 6.00 9.69
CA THR A 284 17.28 6.91 10.20
C THR A 284 17.40 8.13 9.28
N ALA A 285 18.13 9.14 9.72
CA ALA A 285 18.44 10.31 8.91
C ALA A 285 19.94 10.54 8.77
N SER A 286 20.34 10.99 7.58
CA SER A 286 21.64 11.61 7.34
C SER A 286 21.41 13.03 6.84
N ILE A 287 22.28 13.97 7.22
CA ILE A 287 22.17 15.37 6.77
C ILE A 287 23.23 15.62 5.71
N LEU A 288 22.80 16.10 4.54
CA LEU A 288 23.66 16.38 3.41
C LEU A 288 23.89 17.89 3.25
N ASP A 289 25.06 18.24 2.74
CA ASP A 289 25.40 19.59 2.30
C ASP A 289 24.80 19.93 0.93
N SER A 290 25.02 21.18 0.48
CA SER A 290 24.60 21.67 -0.84
C SER A 290 25.20 20.94 -2.05
N SER A 291 26.25 20.17 -1.85
CA SER A 291 26.89 19.35 -2.87
C SER A 291 26.42 17.88 -2.82
N GLY A 292 25.52 17.53 -1.91
CA GLY A 292 25.01 16.18 -1.70
C GLY A 292 25.91 15.26 -0.87
N ASN A 293 26.94 15.80 -0.21
CA ASN A 293 27.81 15.01 0.68
C ASN A 293 27.24 15.00 2.09
N VAL A 294 27.39 13.88 2.80
CA VAL A 294 27.01 13.80 4.21
C VAL A 294 27.88 14.74 5.04
N ILE A 295 27.26 15.55 5.89
CA ILE A 295 27.93 16.45 6.83
C ILE A 295 28.53 15.61 7.97
N ASP A 296 29.78 15.91 8.34
CA ASP A 296 30.49 15.19 9.40
C ASP A 296 29.69 15.16 10.71
N GLY A 297 29.52 13.96 11.27
CA GLY A 297 28.73 13.73 12.49
C GLY A 297 27.23 13.56 12.26
N PHE A 298 26.73 13.73 11.04
CA PHE A 298 25.31 13.60 10.67
C PHE A 298 25.04 12.44 9.71
N TYR A 299 25.69 11.29 9.94
CA TYR A 299 25.48 10.07 9.16
C TYR A 299 24.66 9.04 9.95
N ASN A 300 23.59 8.53 9.33
CA ASN A 300 22.79 7.39 9.79
C ASN A 300 22.33 7.50 11.27
N LEU A 301 21.78 8.65 11.65
CA LEU A 301 21.32 8.95 13.00
C LEU A 301 19.87 8.50 13.21
N SER A 302 19.55 7.92 14.36
CA SER A 302 18.17 7.59 14.73
C SER A 302 17.34 8.85 14.99
N PHE A 303 16.05 8.80 14.68
CA PHE A 303 15.13 9.88 15.02
C PHE A 303 14.86 9.93 16.54
N PRO A 304 14.68 11.13 17.09
CA PRO A 304 14.86 12.44 16.45
C PRO A 304 16.34 12.83 16.30
N VAL A 305 16.68 13.57 15.24
CA VAL A 305 18.04 14.03 14.95
C VAL A 305 18.23 15.49 15.38
N SER A 306 19.06 15.72 16.40
CA SER A 306 19.41 17.06 16.86
C SER A 306 20.30 17.80 15.87
N LEU A 307 19.94 19.04 15.49
CA LEU A 307 20.79 19.91 14.67
C LEU A 307 21.66 20.87 15.52
N HIS A 308 21.72 20.68 16.84
CA HIS A 308 22.49 21.56 17.74
C HIS A 308 24.00 21.60 17.41
N GLY A 309 24.56 20.50 16.90
CA GLY A 309 25.97 20.42 16.51
C GLY A 309 26.29 20.90 15.09
N LEU A 310 25.30 21.37 14.33
CA LEU A 310 25.48 21.76 12.93
C LEU A 310 26.23 23.10 12.84
N ASP A 311 27.30 23.14 12.04
CA ASP A 311 27.93 24.40 11.63
C ASP A 311 27.04 25.11 10.60
N LYS A 312 26.10 25.91 11.10
CA LYS A 312 25.14 26.68 10.30
C LYS A 312 25.80 27.75 9.40
N ASP A 313 26.99 28.24 9.77
CA ASP A 313 27.70 29.24 8.97
C ASP A 313 28.31 28.59 7.72
N ALA A 314 28.76 27.33 7.84
CA ALA A 314 29.23 26.51 6.72
C ALA A 314 28.08 25.87 5.91
N HIS A 315 26.94 25.60 6.55
CA HIS A 315 25.84 24.82 5.98
C HIS A 315 24.47 25.52 6.11
N GLN A 316 24.28 26.63 5.39
CA GLN A 316 23.00 27.36 5.33
C GLN A 316 21.91 26.62 4.54
N ASN A 317 22.30 25.66 3.69
CA ASN A 317 21.41 24.80 2.92
C ASN A 317 21.74 23.35 3.25
N ILE A 318 20.80 22.65 3.90
CA ILE A 318 20.93 21.23 4.20
C ILE A 318 19.83 20.42 3.53
N TYR A 319 20.06 19.13 3.38
CA TYR A 319 19.08 18.18 2.88
C TYR A 319 18.97 17.03 3.88
N VAL A 320 17.76 16.57 4.16
CA VAL A 320 17.52 15.41 5.01
C VAL A 320 17.40 14.20 4.11
N GLN A 321 18.35 13.28 4.22
CA GLN A 321 18.24 11.95 3.65
C GLN A 321 17.64 11.02 4.70
N VAL A 322 16.40 10.59 4.50
CA VAL A 322 15.78 9.53 5.30
C VAL A 322 16.18 8.19 4.69
N ASN A 323 16.90 7.38 5.46
CA ASN A 323 17.21 6.00 5.10
C ASN A 323 16.16 5.10 5.76
N MET A 324 15.68 4.12 5.02
CA MET A 324 14.66 3.17 5.47
C MET A 324 15.10 1.77 5.10
N GLY A 325 14.74 0.80 5.93
CA GLY A 325 14.96 -0.60 5.59
C GLY A 325 14.13 -1.55 6.43
N THR A 326 14.25 -2.83 6.08
CA THR A 326 13.49 -3.92 6.68
C THR A 326 14.30 -5.21 6.69
N ASP A 327 14.25 -5.92 7.81
CA ASP A 327 14.74 -7.31 7.92
C ASP A 327 13.64 -8.32 7.59
N ASN A 328 12.41 -7.82 7.33
CA ASN A 328 11.25 -8.59 6.95
C ASN A 328 10.64 -8.04 5.65
N PRO A 329 10.82 -8.69 4.49
CA PRO A 329 10.43 -8.13 3.19
C PRO A 329 8.92 -7.93 2.99
N PHE A 330 8.10 -8.32 3.97
CA PHE A 330 6.66 -8.08 4.02
C PHE A 330 6.28 -6.85 4.85
N LEU A 331 7.23 -6.18 5.47
CA LEU A 331 7.05 -4.96 6.26
C LEU A 331 7.92 -3.84 5.68
N THR A 332 7.43 -2.61 5.80
CA THR A 332 8.20 -1.39 5.49
C THR A 332 7.87 -0.35 6.56
N PRO A 333 8.82 0.51 6.95
CA PRO A 333 8.46 1.71 7.69
C PRO A 333 7.56 2.58 6.81
N ILE A 334 6.59 3.26 7.43
CA ILE A 334 5.73 4.24 6.77
C ILE A 334 6.05 5.61 7.35
N ILE A 335 6.54 6.53 6.53
CA ILE A 335 6.79 7.92 6.92
C ILE A 335 5.75 8.80 6.23
N GLU A 336 4.88 9.43 7.02
CA GLU A 336 3.84 10.34 6.54
C GLU A 336 4.39 11.76 6.35
N ALA A 337 5.27 12.21 7.27
CA ALA A 337 5.93 13.51 7.18
C ALA A 337 7.30 13.52 7.87
N VAL A 338 8.18 14.43 7.41
CA VAL A 338 9.44 14.77 8.07
C VAL A 338 9.32 16.20 8.57
N HIS A 339 9.52 16.40 9.87
CA HIS A 339 9.42 17.70 10.53
C HIS A 339 10.81 18.22 10.87
N VAL A 340 11.06 19.50 10.54
CA VAL A 340 12.25 20.22 10.97
C VAL A 340 11.83 21.38 11.85
N GLY A 341 12.43 21.50 13.02
CA GLY A 341 12.08 22.50 14.00
C GLY A 341 12.15 21.93 15.41
N SER A 342 11.01 21.85 16.07
CA SER A 342 10.91 21.54 17.49
C SER A 342 9.73 20.62 17.78
N ILE A 343 9.37 19.78 16.81
CA ILE A 343 8.17 18.93 16.86
C ILE A 343 8.56 17.50 17.22
N ARG A 344 7.96 16.95 18.28
CA ARG A 344 8.00 15.53 18.63
C ARG A 344 6.61 14.93 18.43
N LEU A 345 6.54 13.79 17.76
CA LEU A 345 5.30 13.08 17.52
C LEU A 345 5.33 11.67 18.11
N LEU A 346 4.27 11.27 18.79
CA LEU A 346 3.99 9.89 19.14
C LEU A 346 2.82 9.40 18.29
N ASP A 347 2.98 8.27 17.61
CA ASP A 347 1.90 7.45 17.08
C ASP A 347 1.87 6.11 17.82
N ALA A 348 0.71 5.74 18.37
CA ALA A 348 0.51 4.49 19.09
C ALA A 348 0.84 3.24 18.25
N ARG A 349 0.77 3.34 16.92
CA ARG A 349 0.99 2.23 15.98
C ARG A 349 2.48 1.92 15.76
N GLY A 350 3.39 2.87 16.02
CA GLY A 350 4.83 2.69 15.79
C GLY A 350 5.69 3.72 16.51
N ALA A 351 6.39 3.28 17.56
CA ALA A 351 7.22 4.13 18.42
C ALA A 351 8.70 4.23 17.98
N GLY A 352 9.04 3.76 16.77
CA GLY A 352 10.42 3.66 16.31
C GLY A 352 11.15 5.00 16.04
N ASN A 353 10.52 6.15 16.30
CA ASN A 353 11.15 7.47 16.29
C ASN A 353 11.64 7.92 17.70
N GLY A 354 12.14 6.97 18.47
CA GLY A 354 12.81 7.25 19.76
C GLY A 354 11.87 7.40 20.96
N TRP A 355 10.68 6.77 20.92
CA TRP A 355 9.82 6.63 22.09
C TRP A 355 10.04 5.27 22.77
N SER A 356 10.21 5.30 24.08
CA SER A 356 10.26 4.11 24.92
C SER A 356 8.85 3.77 25.40
N LEU A 357 8.32 2.64 24.93
CA LEU A 357 7.03 2.10 25.37
C LEU A 357 7.23 1.07 26.51
N PRO A 358 6.45 1.16 27.60
CA PRO A 358 6.46 0.14 28.65
C PRO A 358 5.67 -1.10 28.21
N SER A 359 6.07 -2.28 28.69
CA SER A 359 5.41 -3.56 28.37
C SER A 359 3.99 -3.71 28.95
N GLY A 360 3.52 -2.76 29.76
CA GLY A 360 2.19 -2.77 30.37
C GLY A 360 1.10 -2.07 29.54
N LEU A 361 1.41 -1.67 28.31
CA LEU A 361 0.45 -1.08 27.37
C LEU A 361 0.14 -2.05 26.24
N ASP A 362 -1.15 -2.21 25.96
CA ASP A 362 -1.64 -3.06 24.88
C ASP A 362 -2.08 -2.17 23.69
N LEU A 363 -1.57 -2.47 22.49
CA LEU A 363 -2.03 -1.80 21.26
C LEU A 363 -3.35 -2.43 20.79
N TRP A 364 -4.44 -1.66 20.86
CA TRP A 364 -5.77 -2.09 20.43
C TRP A 364 -6.52 -0.96 19.72
N ASN A 365 -7.08 -1.25 18.53
CA ASN A 365 -7.79 -0.26 17.70
C ASN A 365 -7.05 1.08 17.53
N GLY A 366 -5.72 1.03 17.31
CA GLY A 366 -4.89 2.23 17.15
C GLY A 366 -4.61 2.99 18.46
N ASN A 367 -4.88 2.41 19.62
CA ASN A 367 -4.60 3.02 20.93
C ASN A 367 -3.66 2.15 21.76
N LEU A 368 -2.68 2.77 22.41
CA LEU A 368 -1.93 2.17 23.51
C LEU A 368 -2.77 2.29 24.79
N THR A 369 -3.28 1.17 25.28
CA THR A 369 -4.24 1.10 26.39
C THR A 369 -3.62 0.50 27.64
N ASN A 370 -3.85 1.12 28.80
CA ASN A 370 -3.43 0.59 30.09
C ASN A 370 -4.56 -0.22 30.74
N ASN A 371 -4.54 -1.54 30.54
CA ASN A 371 -5.49 -2.47 31.17
C ASN A 371 -5.09 -2.88 32.60
N GLY A 372 -3.92 -2.46 33.07
CA GLY A 372 -3.38 -2.78 34.39
C GLY A 372 -3.91 -1.88 35.50
N SER A 373 -3.38 -2.10 36.71
CA SER A 373 -3.73 -1.33 37.92
C SER A 373 -2.70 -0.26 38.30
N ALA A 374 -1.54 -0.24 37.64
CA ALA A 374 -0.48 0.73 37.85
C ALA A 374 -0.41 1.71 36.67
N VAL A 375 0.06 2.94 36.93
CA VAL A 375 0.34 3.92 35.88
C VAL A 375 1.46 3.40 34.98
N GLN A 376 1.26 3.48 33.67
CA GLN A 376 2.28 3.17 32.67
C GLN A 376 2.87 4.47 32.13
N GLN A 377 4.18 4.51 31.93
CA GLN A 377 4.89 5.70 31.46
C GLN A 377 5.52 5.44 30.10
N ILE A 378 5.09 6.19 29.09
CA ILE A 378 5.79 6.35 27.81
C ILE A 378 6.74 7.53 27.94
N SER A 379 7.95 7.44 27.41
CA SER A 379 8.90 8.55 27.47
C SER A 379 9.72 8.67 26.19
N SER A 380 10.08 9.89 25.85
CA SER A 380 11.14 10.18 24.90
C SER A 380 12.40 10.66 25.61
N ASP A 381 13.55 10.44 24.98
CA ASP A 381 14.80 11.06 25.40
C ASP A 381 14.75 12.57 25.17
N PHE A 382 15.55 13.30 25.96
CA PHE A 382 15.74 14.74 25.77
C PHE A 382 16.45 15.02 24.44
N VAL A 383 15.89 15.93 23.65
CA VAL A 383 16.47 16.32 22.35
C VAL A 383 17.00 17.74 22.46
N HIS A 384 18.29 17.90 22.20
CA HIS A 384 18.87 19.23 22.06
C HIS A 384 18.31 19.92 20.81
N SER A 385 17.86 21.14 20.98
CA SER A 385 17.50 22.02 19.88
C SER A 385 18.66 22.98 19.61
N SER A 386 18.94 23.28 18.34
CA SER A 386 19.89 24.36 18.00
C SER A 386 19.39 25.75 18.46
N ARG A 387 18.10 25.87 18.81
CA ARG A 387 17.44 27.09 19.29
C ARG A 387 16.82 26.89 20.67
N PRO A 388 16.96 27.84 21.61
CA PRO A 388 16.28 27.76 22.89
C PRO A 388 14.76 27.67 22.72
N ILE A 389 14.10 26.88 23.58
CA ILE A 389 12.65 26.65 23.60
C ILE A 389 12.06 27.37 24.81
N THR A 390 11.04 28.20 24.62
CA THR A 390 10.38 28.97 25.69
C THR A 390 9.11 28.32 26.22
N SER A 391 8.43 27.55 25.38
CA SER A 391 7.26 26.78 25.75
C SER A 391 7.10 25.57 24.84
N VAL A 392 6.30 24.59 25.25
CA VAL A 392 5.90 23.47 24.40
C VAL A 392 4.38 23.38 24.39
N ASP A 393 3.81 23.39 23.19
CA ASP A 393 2.39 23.22 22.93
C ASP A 393 2.09 21.75 22.66
N PHE A 394 1.10 21.21 23.36
CA PHE A 394 0.67 19.82 23.23
C PHE A 394 -0.72 19.73 22.62
N THR A 395 -0.87 18.82 21.67
CA THR A 395 -2.16 18.39 21.12
C THR A 395 -2.13 16.88 20.93
N GLY A 396 -3.05 16.15 21.54
CA GLY A 396 -3.08 14.69 21.47
C GLY A 396 -4.48 14.12 21.58
N ALA A 397 -4.58 12.83 21.28
CA ALA A 397 -5.83 12.07 21.31
C ALA A 397 -5.70 10.87 22.26
N GLY A 398 -6.67 10.73 23.15
CA GLY A 398 -6.66 9.73 24.22
C GLY A 398 -7.54 10.12 25.41
N SER A 399 -7.43 9.36 26.49
CA SER A 399 -8.17 9.59 27.74
C SER A 399 -7.40 9.14 28.97
N GLN A 400 -7.58 9.87 30.08
CA GLN A 400 -6.91 9.62 31.37
C GLN A 400 -5.38 9.63 31.28
N VAL A 401 -4.84 10.55 30.48
CA VAL A 401 -3.41 10.75 30.26
C VAL A 401 -2.96 12.07 30.87
N ALA A 402 -1.77 12.06 31.49
CA ALA A 402 -1.06 13.28 31.88
C ALA A 402 0.25 13.37 31.11
N VAL A 403 0.54 14.54 30.54
CA VAL A 403 1.76 14.81 29.77
C VAL A 403 2.68 15.73 30.57
N ARG A 404 3.98 15.49 30.49
CA ARG A 404 5.02 16.24 31.20
C ARG A 404 6.17 16.56 30.26
N ALA A 405 6.67 17.78 30.34
CA ALA A 405 7.95 18.14 29.74
C ALA A 405 9.08 17.84 30.72
N ILE A 406 10.20 17.32 30.22
CA ILE A 406 11.41 17.05 31.00
C ILE A 406 12.62 17.80 30.46
N ASP A 407 13.52 18.18 31.36
CA ASP A 407 14.80 18.80 31.02
C ASP A 407 15.89 17.76 30.69
N SER A 408 17.09 18.24 30.35
CA SER A 408 18.25 17.40 30.01
C SER A 408 18.76 16.49 31.14
N ALA A 409 18.37 16.76 32.40
CA ALA A 409 18.67 15.93 33.55
C ALA A 409 17.52 14.96 33.89
N GLY A 410 16.44 14.97 33.11
CA GLY A 410 15.25 14.15 33.31
C GLY A 410 14.29 14.69 34.37
N ASN A 411 14.48 15.92 34.86
CA ASN A 411 13.56 16.53 35.81
C ASN A 411 12.30 17.03 35.10
N VAL A 412 11.15 16.86 35.74
CA VAL A 412 9.89 17.41 35.25
C VAL A 412 9.88 18.93 35.42
N ILE A 413 9.75 19.66 34.32
CA ILE A 413 9.74 21.13 34.28
C ILE A 413 8.37 21.71 33.97
N GLY A 414 7.37 20.85 33.72
CA GLY A 414 5.97 21.24 33.64
C GLY A 414 5.06 20.06 33.37
N ASN A 415 3.75 20.27 33.47
CA ASN A 415 2.74 19.25 33.17
C ASN A 415 1.48 19.86 32.54
N THR A 416 0.76 19.02 31.81
CA THR A 416 -0.52 19.33 31.19
C THR A 416 -1.33 18.03 30.94
N GLY A 417 -2.53 18.16 30.39
CA GLY A 417 -3.30 17.04 29.83
C GLY A 417 -2.84 16.69 28.41
N LEU A 418 -3.75 16.17 27.58
CA LEU A 418 -3.47 15.94 26.16
C LEU A 418 -3.51 17.22 25.30
N SER A 419 -3.97 18.33 25.86
CA SER A 419 -3.95 19.63 25.20
C SER A 419 -3.56 20.71 26.18
N GLY A 420 -2.69 21.62 25.73
CA GLY A 420 -2.28 22.81 26.47
C GLY A 420 -0.81 23.15 26.31
N THR A 421 -0.43 24.31 26.83
CA THR A 421 0.93 24.87 26.74
C THR A 421 1.66 24.70 28.07
N ILE A 422 2.90 24.23 28.02
CA ILE A 422 3.84 24.32 29.15
C ILE A 422 4.81 25.46 28.85
N THR A 423 4.72 26.56 29.59
CA THR A 423 5.69 27.67 29.52
C THR A 423 6.82 27.47 30.51
N PHE A 424 8.06 27.64 30.08
CA PHE A 424 9.24 27.51 30.93
C PHE A 424 9.58 28.84 31.60
N SER A 425 10.08 28.78 32.83
CA SER A 425 10.54 29.98 33.55
C SER A 425 11.79 30.59 32.91
N GLU A 426 12.61 29.74 32.29
CA GLU A 426 13.81 30.12 31.55
C GLU A 426 13.84 29.30 30.25
N PRO A 427 14.35 29.87 29.13
CA PRO A 427 14.48 29.14 27.87
C PRO A 427 15.29 27.84 28.05
N GLN A 428 14.76 26.72 27.58
CA GLN A 428 15.40 25.41 27.67
C GLN A 428 16.20 25.11 26.39
N PRO A 429 17.33 24.39 26.46
CA PRO A 429 18.13 24.05 25.27
C PRO A 429 17.52 22.93 24.40
N GLY A 430 16.25 22.60 24.62
CA GLY A 430 15.58 21.41 24.11
C GLY A 430 14.51 20.94 25.08
N PHE A 431 13.90 19.79 24.81
CA PHE A 431 12.95 19.14 25.72
C PHE A 431 12.87 17.64 25.47
N GLY A 432 12.44 16.89 26.48
CA GLY A 432 11.88 15.55 26.34
C GLY A 432 10.43 15.52 26.82
N VAL A 433 9.73 14.41 26.58
CA VAL A 433 8.32 14.26 26.94
C VAL A 433 8.10 12.96 27.71
N GLN A 434 7.35 13.03 28.81
CA GLN A 434 6.84 11.88 29.55
C GLN A 434 5.32 11.87 29.53
N ILE A 435 4.73 10.71 29.27
CA ILE A 435 3.30 10.51 29.14
C ILE A 435 2.90 9.41 30.13
N ASN A 436 2.09 9.78 31.12
CA ASN A 436 1.55 8.87 32.11
C ASN A 436 0.14 8.45 31.70
N VAL A 437 -0.02 7.18 31.36
CA VAL A 437 -1.32 6.56 31.06
C VAL A 437 -1.84 5.90 32.34
N ASN A 438 -2.90 6.46 32.92
CA ASN A 438 -3.50 5.92 34.14
C ASN A 438 -4.21 4.58 33.87
N PRO A 439 -4.48 3.76 34.90
CA PRO A 439 -5.33 2.57 34.78
C PRO A 439 -6.66 2.88 34.07
N GLY A 440 -6.99 2.13 33.02
CA GLY A 440 -8.16 2.35 32.14
C GLY A 440 -7.99 3.43 31.07
N GLY A 441 -6.87 4.15 31.10
CA GLY A 441 -6.54 5.19 30.12
C GLY A 441 -5.97 4.64 28.82
N HIS A 442 -5.95 5.49 27.81
CA HIS A 442 -5.35 5.17 26.51
C HIS A 442 -4.85 6.42 25.80
N ILE A 443 -3.93 6.22 24.85
CA ILE A 443 -3.43 7.26 23.95
C ILE A 443 -3.30 6.71 22.53
N SER A 444 -3.74 7.47 21.53
CA SER A 444 -3.51 7.17 20.12
C SER A 444 -2.35 7.97 19.54
N SER A 445 -2.27 9.25 19.90
CA SER A 445 -1.25 10.14 19.35
C SER A 445 -0.98 11.35 20.24
N LEU A 446 0.21 11.93 20.10
CA LEU A 446 0.61 13.19 20.72
C LEU A 446 1.49 13.98 19.76
N TRP A 447 1.16 15.26 19.57
CA TRP A 447 1.98 16.30 18.94
C TRP A 447 2.50 17.23 20.04
N ALA A 448 3.82 17.41 20.10
CA ALA A 448 4.48 18.33 21.02
C ALA A 448 5.39 19.27 20.23
N GLU A 449 5.06 20.56 20.20
CA GLU A 449 5.78 21.58 19.41
C GLU A 449 6.39 22.63 20.31
N GLY A 450 7.70 22.81 20.22
CA GLY A 450 8.42 23.80 21.00
C GLY A 450 8.41 25.19 20.35
N GLU A 451 8.02 26.21 21.09
CA GLU A 451 8.15 27.59 20.65
C GLU A 451 9.60 28.06 20.79
N PHE A 452 10.20 28.50 19.69
CA PHE A 452 11.56 29.03 19.71
C PHE A 452 11.60 30.39 20.40
N GLY A 453 12.59 30.55 21.28
CA GLY A 453 12.98 31.85 21.79
C GLY A 453 13.35 32.77 20.63
N GLN A 454 12.70 33.93 20.58
CA GLN A 454 13.13 35.03 19.72
C GLN A 454 14.43 35.61 20.29
N PRO A 455 15.37 36.08 19.44
CA PRO A 455 16.52 36.81 19.92
C PRO A 455 16.05 37.99 20.76
N ALA A 456 16.79 38.32 21.83
CA ALA A 456 16.49 39.49 22.63
C ALA A 456 16.42 40.71 21.70
N VAL A 457 15.23 41.27 21.52
CA VAL A 457 15.09 42.61 20.96
C VAL A 457 15.75 43.51 21.99
N ASN A 458 16.91 44.08 21.66
CA ASN A 458 17.72 44.86 22.60
C ASN A 458 16.83 45.83 23.43
N PRO A 459 17.02 45.91 24.76
CA PRO A 459 16.34 46.87 25.63
C PRO A 459 16.71 48.34 25.33
#